data_AF-A0A6G6JZH7-F1
#
_entry.id   AF-A0A6G6JZH7-F1
#
_cell.length_a   1.000
_cell.length_b   1.000
_cell.length_c   1.000
_cell.angle_alpha   90.00
_cell.angle_beta   90.00
_cell.angle_gamma   90.00
#
_symmetry.space_group_name_H-M   'P 1'
#
loop_
_entity.id
_entity.type
_entity.pdbx_description
1 polymer ?
#
loop_
_entity_poly.entity_id
_entity_poly.type
_entity_poly.pdbx_seq_one_letter_code
_entity_poly.pdbx_strand_id
1 'polypeptide(L)'
;MKTGAYPHLMLLILLMGILTASAAGQASSSDAPSAPPLPLHLQVPPRDASHEVTMRWILCPGNYWELQDPLLEGYLATLPADQFPPAFEALCRLQMRQKSLQRTLLIEAWAKKDPQAAWLLIKDWFAQAVDSDHFKDDWSQKILPPANRTSLRAGSIVHDERDFEAFRKGLFQSGATTELKNTLQKEYAQAYAKAFHLDSPPDYSALTTPAPSSATTEPTPPPPEIDYPFVRQVLEAPATSFPALLDGAVTRRNEAAVICGLRRWVMVQPGAISEIIKWAEAQPQPNHLDKVVNTWAAIAPKGAYTWLVSLPGEKRPDHVSEFLPYANIEQREAILRWLITRPEHKPGDYDEALPSFLERWIVLEPKVAFEFALQHGGRSGFSEAARDAFYRVATLAEFRQPIIEAIEAFPTLVDDQMDYMNMEEWGDINFAEAARHGVHWLIKEAATNPDAQFPIDHVVKVWTGKENPVDGSMDDRTYGCLRLWAVVDPEGMKAWIKTVTHPEFRTALEWLHAHAEGGFEAGS
;
A
#
# COMPACT_ATOMS: atom_id res chain seq x y z
N MET A 1 -48.61 -25.93 -5.17
CA MET A 1 -48.06 -25.13 -6.28
C MET A 1 -49.03 -23.99 -6.59
N LYS A 2 -48.69 -22.76 -6.18
CA LYS A 2 -49.37 -21.54 -6.60
C LYS A 2 -48.29 -20.52 -6.92
N THR A 3 -48.09 -20.27 -8.21
CA THR A 3 -47.30 -19.16 -8.75
C THR A 3 -48.22 -17.95 -8.85
N GLY A 4 -47.85 -16.83 -8.22
CA GLY A 4 -48.61 -15.60 -8.36
C GLY A 4 -47.92 -14.38 -7.75
N ALA A 5 -47.84 -13.33 -8.56
CA ALA A 5 -47.61 -11.92 -8.21
C ALA A 5 -46.17 -11.42 -8.03
N TYR A 6 -45.43 -11.23 -9.15
CA TYR A 6 -44.31 -10.28 -9.22
C TYR A 6 -44.19 -9.38 -10.49
N PRO A 7 -45.09 -9.36 -11.51
CA PRO A 7 -44.89 -8.47 -12.65
C PRO A 7 -45.23 -6.99 -12.37
N HIS A 8 -46.01 -6.70 -11.32
CA HIS A 8 -46.45 -5.32 -11.03
C HIS A 8 -45.44 -4.51 -10.19
N LEU A 9 -44.56 -5.19 -9.44
CA LEU A 9 -43.56 -4.51 -8.60
C LEU A 9 -42.38 -3.97 -9.45
N MET A 10 -41.94 -4.72 -10.47
CA MET A 10 -40.91 -4.23 -11.39
C MET A 10 -41.39 -3.06 -12.26
N LEU A 11 -42.66 -3.05 -12.68
CA LEU A 11 -43.21 -1.95 -13.47
C LEU A 11 -43.30 -0.64 -12.65
N LEU A 12 -43.54 -0.75 -11.33
CA LEU A 12 -43.61 0.41 -10.43
C LEU A 12 -42.22 1.03 -10.20
N ILE A 13 -41.17 0.20 -10.09
CA ILE A 13 -39.78 0.65 -9.93
C ILE A 13 -39.29 1.34 -11.22
N LEU A 14 -39.63 0.79 -12.39
CA LEU A 14 -39.28 1.38 -13.68
C LEU A 14 -39.98 2.73 -13.92
N LEU A 15 -41.25 2.86 -13.52
CA LEU A 15 -42.01 4.11 -13.65
C LEU A 15 -41.54 5.19 -12.68
N MET A 16 -41.09 4.83 -11.48
CA MET A 16 -40.50 5.81 -10.56
C MET A 16 -39.12 6.31 -11.03
N GLY A 17 -38.32 5.49 -11.71
CA GLY A 17 -37.06 5.92 -12.33
C GLY A 17 -37.23 6.87 -13.53
N ILE A 18 -38.32 6.72 -14.30
CA ILE A 18 -38.60 7.59 -15.45
C ILE A 18 -39.18 8.95 -15.01
N LEU A 19 -39.94 8.98 -13.91
CA LEU A 19 -40.52 10.20 -13.36
C LEU A 19 -39.48 11.09 -12.64
N THR A 20 -38.47 10.52 -12.00
CA THR A 20 -37.35 11.30 -11.42
C THR A 20 -36.41 11.85 -12.49
N ALA A 21 -36.21 11.15 -13.61
CA ALA A 21 -35.40 11.64 -14.73
C ALA A 21 -36.05 12.81 -15.50
N SER A 22 -37.39 12.88 -15.54
CA SER A 22 -38.10 13.98 -16.23
C SER A 22 -38.21 15.27 -15.41
N ALA A 23 -38.05 15.21 -14.09
CA ALA A 23 -38.09 16.41 -13.23
C ALA A 23 -36.79 17.22 -13.23
N ALA A 24 -35.67 16.66 -13.71
CA ALA A 24 -34.37 17.33 -13.80
C ALA A 24 -34.17 18.15 -15.11
N GLY A 25 -35.17 18.15 -16.01
CA GLY A 25 -35.06 18.70 -17.37
C GLY A 25 -35.29 20.22 -17.53
N GLN A 26 -35.45 21.00 -16.46
CA GLN A 26 -35.65 22.46 -16.56
C GLN A 26 -34.90 23.22 -15.45
N ALA A 27 -33.59 23.26 -15.54
CA ALA A 27 -32.78 24.28 -14.87
C ALA A 27 -31.64 24.70 -15.80
N SER A 28 -31.94 25.63 -16.72
CA SER A 28 -30.93 26.36 -17.49
C SER A 28 -30.46 27.57 -16.67
N SER A 29 -29.30 27.46 -16.03
CA SER A 29 -28.47 28.63 -15.69
C SER A 29 -27.01 28.19 -15.58
N SER A 30 -26.16 29.04 -16.14
CA SER A 30 -24.84 28.79 -16.69
C SER A 30 -23.70 28.78 -15.67
N ASP A 31 -23.76 27.92 -14.66
CA ASP A 31 -22.67 27.73 -13.71
C ASP A 31 -22.31 26.23 -13.62
N ALA A 32 -21.61 25.74 -14.65
CA ALA A 32 -20.95 24.44 -14.53
C ALA A 32 -19.88 24.56 -13.44
N PRO A 33 -19.87 23.70 -12.41
CA PRO A 33 -18.80 23.71 -11.42
C PRO A 33 -17.48 23.48 -12.16
N SER A 34 -16.53 24.40 -11.94
CA SER A 34 -15.15 24.24 -12.40
C SER A 34 -14.67 22.85 -11.99
N ALA A 35 -14.04 22.13 -12.94
CA ALA A 35 -13.43 20.84 -12.63
C ALA A 35 -12.59 20.96 -11.35
N PRO A 36 -12.63 19.96 -10.45
CA PRO A 36 -11.81 19.99 -9.26
C PRO A 36 -10.35 20.21 -9.66
N PRO A 37 -9.58 21.03 -8.91
CA PRO A 37 -8.17 21.22 -9.19
C PRO A 37 -7.49 19.86 -9.26
N LEU A 38 -6.52 19.71 -10.19
CA LEU A 38 -5.70 18.51 -10.26
C LEU A 38 -5.22 18.14 -8.85
N PRO A 39 -5.28 16.86 -8.45
CA PRO A 39 -4.89 16.45 -7.11
C PRO A 39 -3.46 16.94 -6.82
N LEU A 40 -3.21 17.31 -5.55
CA LEU A 40 -2.03 18.08 -5.12
C LEU A 40 -0.69 17.47 -5.59
N HIS A 41 -0.65 16.15 -5.82
CA HIS A 41 0.51 15.41 -6.32
C HIS A 41 0.84 15.64 -7.82
N LEU A 42 -0.04 16.30 -8.59
CA LEU A 42 0.16 16.62 -10.02
C LEU A 42 0.47 18.10 -10.30
N GLN A 43 0.47 18.96 -9.28
CA GLN A 43 0.84 20.37 -9.46
C GLN A 43 2.37 20.50 -9.52
N VAL A 44 2.88 21.13 -10.58
CA VAL A 44 4.31 21.38 -10.81
C VAL A 44 4.82 22.36 -9.75
N PRO A 45 5.78 21.99 -8.88
CA PRO A 45 6.24 22.88 -7.83
C PRO A 45 7.35 23.84 -8.33
N PRO A 46 7.69 24.89 -7.56
CA PRO A 46 8.67 25.91 -7.94
C PRO A 46 10.10 25.35 -8.04
N ARG A 47 11.00 26.11 -8.67
CA ARG A 47 12.34 25.71 -9.16
C ARG A 47 13.32 25.03 -8.17
N ASP A 48 13.07 25.02 -6.86
CA ASP A 48 13.85 24.25 -5.87
C ASP A 48 13.33 22.81 -5.65
N ALA A 49 12.30 22.40 -6.40
CA ALA A 49 11.65 21.09 -6.30
C ALA A 49 12.33 19.96 -7.09
N SER A 50 13.62 20.08 -7.42
CA SER A 50 14.28 19.15 -8.33
C SER A 50 14.26 17.70 -7.83
N HIS A 51 14.44 17.48 -6.53
CA HIS A 51 14.42 16.14 -5.93
C HIS A 51 13.02 15.56 -5.87
N GLU A 52 12.03 16.35 -5.44
CA GLU A 52 10.65 15.88 -5.37
C GLU A 52 10.10 15.61 -6.76
N VAL A 53 10.41 16.44 -7.76
CA VAL A 53 10.06 16.19 -9.16
C VAL A 53 10.74 14.92 -9.65
N THR A 54 12.06 14.77 -9.48
CA THR A 54 12.80 13.57 -9.90
C THR A 54 12.28 12.30 -9.23
N MET A 55 12.04 12.34 -7.93
CA MET A 55 11.46 11.23 -7.18
C MET A 55 10.03 10.96 -7.59
N ARG A 56 9.20 11.97 -7.88
CA ARG A 56 7.87 11.74 -8.46
C ARG A 56 7.95 11.02 -9.80
N TRP A 57 8.97 11.29 -10.63
CA TRP A 57 9.15 10.55 -11.89
C TRP A 57 9.57 9.10 -11.68
N ILE A 58 10.50 8.88 -10.75
CA ILE A 58 11.01 7.55 -10.40
C ILE A 58 9.91 6.72 -9.72
N LEU A 59 9.22 7.31 -8.75
CA LEU A 59 8.24 6.67 -7.87
C LEU A 59 6.79 6.79 -8.39
N CYS A 60 6.57 7.33 -9.58
CA CYS A 60 5.23 7.53 -10.12
C CYS A 60 4.47 6.18 -10.11
N PRO A 61 3.27 6.12 -9.52
CA PRO A 61 2.49 4.90 -9.39
C PRO A 61 2.34 4.17 -10.73
N GLY A 62 2.53 2.86 -10.70
CA GLY A 62 2.45 1.93 -11.82
C GLY A 62 3.14 0.61 -11.47
N ASN A 63 2.78 -0.47 -12.14
CA ASN A 63 3.28 -1.84 -11.90
C ASN A 63 4.77 -2.04 -12.30
N TYR A 64 5.66 -1.08 -12.03
CA TYR A 64 7.04 -1.05 -12.53
C TYR A 64 8.08 -1.04 -11.43
N TRP A 65 7.80 -1.73 -10.32
CA TRP A 65 8.72 -1.86 -9.19
C TRP A 65 10.10 -2.36 -9.63
N GLU A 66 10.18 -3.19 -10.67
CA GLU A 66 11.42 -3.69 -11.27
C GLU A 66 12.36 -2.60 -11.78
N LEU A 67 11.83 -1.43 -12.16
CA LEU A 67 12.61 -0.30 -12.65
C LEU A 67 12.74 0.81 -11.61
N GLN A 68 11.84 0.87 -10.63
CA GLN A 68 11.85 1.92 -9.60
C GLN A 68 13.13 1.86 -8.77
N ASP A 69 13.49 0.68 -8.28
CA ASP A 69 14.64 0.53 -7.39
C ASP A 69 15.96 0.83 -8.12
N PRO A 70 16.25 0.27 -9.31
CA PRO A 70 17.51 0.59 -9.98
C PRO A 70 17.58 2.04 -10.50
N LEU A 71 16.43 2.66 -10.83
CA LEU A 71 16.38 4.10 -11.13
C LEU A 71 16.66 4.95 -9.88
N LEU A 72 16.09 4.58 -8.74
CA LEU A 72 16.32 5.24 -7.47
C LEU A 72 17.79 5.10 -7.04
N GLU A 73 18.37 3.91 -7.14
CA GLU A 73 19.79 3.66 -6.90
C GLU A 73 20.69 4.51 -7.80
N GLY A 74 20.42 4.51 -9.11
CA GLY A 74 21.16 5.31 -10.09
C GLY A 74 21.09 6.80 -9.76
N TYR A 75 19.93 7.29 -9.36
CA TYR A 75 19.73 8.66 -8.90
C TYR A 75 20.51 8.97 -7.62
N LEU A 76 20.34 8.17 -6.57
CA LEU A 76 21.02 8.33 -5.28
C LEU A 76 22.55 8.28 -5.43
N ALA A 77 23.06 7.48 -6.38
CA ALA A 77 24.47 7.43 -6.71
C ALA A 77 25.00 8.77 -7.26
N THR A 78 24.16 9.59 -7.90
CA THR A 78 24.53 10.93 -8.39
C THR A 78 24.37 12.04 -7.36
N LEU A 79 23.60 11.84 -6.30
CA LEU A 79 23.32 12.88 -5.30
C LEU A 79 24.56 13.21 -4.45
N PRO A 80 24.89 14.49 -4.27
CA PRO A 80 25.90 14.87 -3.27
C PRO A 80 25.34 14.70 -1.85
N ALA A 81 26.23 14.54 -0.87
CA ALA A 81 25.88 14.14 0.50
C ALA A 81 24.89 15.10 1.19
N ASP A 82 25.04 16.41 0.95
CA ASP A 82 24.19 17.47 1.49
C ASP A 82 22.75 17.46 0.96
N GLN A 83 22.49 16.72 -0.13
CA GLN A 83 21.16 16.61 -0.74
C GLN A 83 20.38 15.37 -0.27
N PHE A 84 20.96 14.50 0.56
CA PHE A 84 20.23 13.35 1.11
C PHE A 84 19.10 13.73 2.07
N PRO A 85 19.25 14.71 2.99
CA PRO A 85 18.13 15.13 3.85
C PRO A 85 16.88 15.60 3.07
N PRO A 86 16.95 16.54 2.10
CA PRO A 86 15.76 16.94 1.34
C PRO A 86 15.24 15.83 0.42
N ALA A 87 16.11 14.95 -0.10
CA ALA A 87 15.70 13.76 -0.82
C ALA A 87 14.92 12.78 0.09
N PHE A 88 15.38 12.60 1.33
CA PHE A 88 14.71 11.77 2.32
C PHE A 88 13.33 12.33 2.69
N GLU A 89 13.23 13.64 2.95
CA GLU A 89 11.95 14.28 3.22
C GLU A 89 10.99 14.17 2.04
N ALA A 90 11.49 14.36 0.81
CA ALA A 90 10.69 14.16 -0.40
C ALA A 90 10.21 12.71 -0.50
N LEU A 91 11.08 11.75 -0.23
CA LEU A 91 10.72 10.33 -0.19
C LEU A 91 9.61 10.08 0.84
N CYS A 92 9.74 10.56 2.08
CA CYS A 92 8.72 10.40 3.11
C CYS A 92 7.38 11.05 2.74
N ARG A 93 7.40 12.22 2.09
CA ARG A 93 6.17 12.89 1.61
C ARG A 93 5.51 12.12 0.47
N LEU A 94 6.30 11.57 -0.45
CA LEU A 94 5.81 10.83 -1.61
C LEU A 94 5.39 9.40 -1.27
N GLN A 95 6.05 8.80 -0.29
CA GLN A 95 5.85 7.43 0.16
C GLN A 95 5.06 7.38 1.45
N MET A 96 3.93 8.10 1.49
CA MET A 96 3.02 8.13 2.63
C MET A 96 2.52 6.76 3.13
N ARG A 97 2.97 5.61 2.59
CA ARG A 97 3.20 4.31 3.30
C ARG A 97 3.69 3.12 2.45
N GLN A 98 4.16 3.28 1.22
CA GLN A 98 4.61 2.12 0.43
C GLN A 98 6.10 1.79 0.61
N LYS A 99 6.32 0.56 1.12
CA LYS A 99 7.51 -0.30 1.12
C LYS A 99 8.80 0.27 1.73
N SER A 100 9.28 -0.38 2.79
CA SER A 100 10.58 -0.14 3.43
C SER A 100 11.77 -0.20 2.48
N LEU A 101 11.66 -0.87 1.33
CA LEU A 101 12.76 -1.07 0.40
C LEU A 101 13.36 0.24 -0.15
N GLN A 102 12.54 1.21 -0.57
CA GLN A 102 13.05 2.45 -1.14
C GLN A 102 13.70 3.36 -0.09
N ARG A 103 13.16 3.34 1.13
CA ARG A 103 13.76 3.97 2.31
C ARG A 103 15.09 3.31 2.68
N THR A 104 15.14 1.99 2.69
CA THR A 104 16.34 1.16 2.89
C THR A 104 17.41 1.54 1.85
N LEU A 105 17.07 1.62 0.57
CA LEU A 105 18.00 2.04 -0.50
C LEU A 105 18.56 3.44 -0.26
N LEU A 106 17.71 4.39 0.16
CA LEU A 106 18.15 5.76 0.46
C LEU A 106 19.10 5.78 1.65
N ILE A 107 18.77 5.10 2.76
CA ILE A 107 19.62 5.03 3.95
C ILE A 107 20.98 4.39 3.62
N GLU A 108 20.98 3.29 2.88
CA GLU A 108 22.22 2.63 2.45
C GLU A 108 23.09 3.59 1.63
N ALA A 109 22.49 4.26 0.62
CA ALA A 109 23.20 5.21 -0.21
C ALA A 109 23.69 6.42 0.59
N TRP A 110 22.91 6.92 1.55
CA TRP A 110 23.30 8.02 2.44
C TRP A 110 24.50 7.60 3.29
N ALA A 111 24.40 6.47 3.99
CA ALA A 111 25.46 5.99 4.87
C ALA A 111 26.76 5.69 4.10
N LYS A 112 26.65 5.29 2.83
CA LYS A 112 27.81 5.12 1.94
C LYS A 112 28.54 6.43 1.63
N LYS A 113 27.82 7.55 1.52
CA LYS A 113 28.40 8.87 1.18
C LYS A 113 28.76 9.70 2.41
N ASP A 114 27.88 9.73 3.40
CA ASP A 114 28.04 10.45 4.67
C ASP A 114 27.48 9.59 5.82
N PRO A 115 28.31 8.67 6.36
CA PRO A 115 27.88 7.77 7.42
C PRO A 115 27.55 8.49 8.73
N GLN A 116 28.10 9.68 8.98
CA GLN A 116 27.80 10.42 10.21
C GLN A 116 26.41 11.05 10.15
N ALA A 117 26.06 11.71 9.04
CA ALA A 117 24.74 12.30 8.88
C ALA A 117 23.64 11.21 8.85
N ALA A 118 23.88 10.11 8.13
CA ALA A 118 22.96 8.97 8.13
C ALA A 118 22.80 8.37 9.54
N TRP A 119 23.88 8.29 10.33
CA TRP A 119 23.81 7.81 11.71
C TRP A 119 22.93 8.70 12.59
N LEU A 120 23.02 10.03 12.46
CA LEU A 120 22.19 10.94 13.25
C LEU A 120 20.69 10.73 13.00
N LEU A 121 20.30 10.46 11.74
CA LEU A 121 18.93 10.08 11.40
C LEU A 121 18.52 8.78 12.10
N ILE A 122 19.32 7.71 11.95
CA ILE A 122 19.01 6.40 12.53
C ILE A 122 18.97 6.44 14.06
N LYS A 123 19.85 7.24 14.68
CA LYS A 123 19.90 7.43 16.13
C LYS A 123 18.64 8.13 16.64
N ASP A 124 18.14 9.13 15.91
CA ASP A 124 16.85 9.75 16.20
C ASP A 124 15.70 8.75 16.08
N TRP A 125 15.78 7.83 15.12
CA TRP A 125 14.80 6.76 14.98
C TRP A 125 14.85 5.77 16.12
N PHE A 126 16.01 5.36 16.64
CA PHE A 126 16.05 4.52 17.84
C PHE A 126 15.36 5.14 19.06
N ALA A 127 15.27 6.48 19.13
CA ALA A 127 14.50 7.16 20.17
C ALA A 127 12.98 7.11 19.95
N GLN A 128 12.55 6.81 18.72
CA GLN A 128 11.16 6.78 18.26
C GLN A 128 10.69 5.36 17.88
N ALA A 129 11.61 4.41 17.75
CA ALA A 129 11.40 3.15 17.07
C ALA A 129 10.48 2.22 17.84
N VAL A 130 9.73 1.48 17.04
CA VAL A 130 8.83 0.41 17.40
C VAL A 130 9.20 -0.67 16.40
N ASP A 131 9.91 -1.70 16.86
CA ASP A 131 10.46 -2.72 15.96
C ASP A 131 9.35 -3.64 15.50
N SER A 132 8.94 -3.49 14.23
CA SER A 132 7.90 -4.29 13.59
C SER A 132 8.17 -5.79 13.64
N ASP A 133 9.44 -6.21 13.63
CA ASP A 133 9.83 -7.61 13.61
C ASP A 133 9.91 -8.20 15.03
N HIS A 134 10.10 -7.39 16.08
CA HIS A 134 9.82 -7.82 17.46
C HIS A 134 8.31 -7.80 17.80
N PHE A 135 7.44 -7.41 16.85
CA PHE A 135 6.02 -7.74 16.84
C PHE A 135 5.69 -8.96 15.98
N LYS A 136 6.67 -9.58 15.27
CA LYS A 136 6.43 -10.88 14.64
C LYS A 136 6.26 -11.92 15.73
N ASP A 137 5.08 -12.50 15.71
CA ASP A 137 4.56 -13.39 16.71
C ASP A 137 5.19 -14.78 16.58
N ASP A 138 6.44 -14.91 17.04
CA ASP A 138 6.99 -16.23 17.38
C ASP A 138 6.52 -16.68 18.78
N TRP A 139 5.33 -16.21 19.22
CA TRP A 139 4.48 -16.59 20.37
C TRP A 139 5.12 -16.66 21.78
N SER A 140 6.44 -16.60 21.85
CA SER A 140 7.29 -16.76 23.04
C SER A 140 7.97 -15.44 23.43
N GLN A 141 7.79 -14.38 22.63
CA GLN A 141 8.54 -13.16 22.81
C GLN A 141 7.77 -12.13 23.65
N LYS A 142 8.55 -11.46 24.50
CA LYS A 142 8.17 -10.29 25.28
C LYS A 142 7.89 -9.15 24.30
N ILE A 143 6.65 -8.65 24.22
CA ILE A 143 6.36 -7.43 23.47
C ILE A 143 7.10 -6.30 24.17
N LEU A 144 8.08 -5.71 23.48
CA LEU A 144 8.84 -4.60 24.01
C LEU A 144 7.94 -3.35 23.96
N PRO A 145 7.67 -2.71 25.11
CA PRO A 145 6.89 -1.48 25.11
C PRO A 145 7.65 -0.41 24.30
N PRO A 146 6.96 0.36 23.43
CA PRO A 146 7.63 1.38 22.65
C PRO A 146 8.21 2.44 23.59
N ALA A 147 9.46 2.85 23.34
CA ALA A 147 10.15 3.86 24.16
C ALA A 147 9.39 5.20 24.20
N ASN A 148 8.64 5.51 23.14
CA ASN A 148 7.79 6.71 23.04
C ASN A 148 6.39 6.36 22.51
N ARG A 149 5.47 6.03 23.43
CA ARG A 149 4.05 5.76 23.13
C ARG A 149 3.35 6.92 22.40
N THR A 150 3.77 8.17 22.64
CA THR A 150 3.18 9.35 22.00
C THR A 150 3.55 9.43 20.52
N SER A 151 4.80 9.17 20.16
CA SER A 151 5.24 9.13 18.75
C SER A 151 4.55 8.03 17.96
N LEU A 152 4.37 6.85 18.58
CA LEU A 152 3.63 5.74 17.96
C LEU A 152 2.16 6.11 17.69
N ARG A 153 1.48 6.74 18.66
CA ARG A 153 0.11 7.24 18.48
C ARG A 153 0.01 8.35 17.43
N ALA A 154 1.07 9.14 17.27
CA ALA A 154 1.16 10.16 16.22
C ALA A 154 1.41 9.56 14.82
N GLY A 155 1.64 8.24 14.72
CA GLY A 155 1.45 7.45 13.50
C GLY A 155 2.38 7.76 12.33
N SER A 156 3.60 8.26 12.57
CA SER A 156 4.40 8.82 11.47
C SER A 156 5.25 7.81 10.72
N ILE A 157 5.96 6.87 11.36
CA ILE A 157 6.83 5.92 10.65
C ILE A 157 7.00 4.62 11.46
N VAL A 158 6.57 3.48 10.91
CA VAL A 158 7.02 2.16 11.38
C VAL A 158 8.34 1.86 10.68
N HIS A 159 9.38 1.62 11.48
CA HIS A 159 10.72 1.30 11.00
C HIS A 159 10.88 -0.21 10.91
N ASP A 160 11.48 -0.66 9.82
CA ASP A 160 11.73 -2.07 9.53
C ASP A 160 13.18 -2.40 9.90
N GLU A 161 13.46 -3.63 10.36
CA GLU A 161 14.84 -4.09 10.61
C GLU A 161 15.75 -3.83 9.39
N ARG A 162 15.19 -3.95 8.18
CA ARG A 162 15.87 -3.67 6.92
C ARG A 162 16.43 -2.25 6.83
N ASP A 163 15.74 -1.26 7.40
CA ASP A 163 16.22 0.13 7.39
C ASP A 163 17.48 0.30 8.26
N PHE A 164 17.49 -0.37 9.42
CA PHE A 164 18.62 -0.35 10.32
C PHE A 164 19.81 -1.13 9.75
N GLU A 165 19.56 -2.25 9.08
CA GLU A 165 20.59 -3.01 8.37
C GLU A 165 21.14 -2.25 7.15
N ALA A 166 20.31 -1.47 6.44
CA ALA A 166 20.74 -0.63 5.34
C ALA A 166 21.83 0.36 5.76
N PHE A 167 21.69 0.98 6.93
CA PHE A 167 22.73 1.86 7.48
C PHE A 167 24.06 1.12 7.66
N ARG A 168 24.04 -0.08 8.23
CA ARG A 168 25.26 -0.90 8.43
C ARG A 168 25.91 -1.26 7.12
N LYS A 169 25.11 -1.72 6.15
CA LYS A 169 25.57 -2.06 4.80
C LYS A 169 26.22 -0.86 4.11
N GLY A 170 25.59 0.31 4.18
CA GLY A 170 26.14 1.56 3.64
C GLY A 170 27.42 2.02 4.35
N LEU A 171 27.44 1.96 5.69
CA LEU A 171 28.62 2.28 6.50
C LEU A 171 29.82 1.42 6.11
N PHE A 172 29.61 0.12 5.93
CA PHE A 172 30.67 -0.81 5.51
C PHE A 172 31.22 -0.45 4.13
N GLN A 173 30.34 -0.14 3.17
CA GLN A 173 30.72 0.28 1.81
C GLN A 173 31.28 1.71 1.71
N SER A 174 31.16 2.51 2.77
CA SER A 174 31.58 3.92 2.74
C SER A 174 33.09 4.09 2.58
N GLY A 175 33.51 5.26 2.08
CA GLY A 175 34.92 5.67 2.03
C GLY A 175 35.49 6.15 3.38
N ALA A 176 34.72 6.04 4.48
CA ALA A 176 35.15 6.51 5.80
C ALA A 176 36.37 5.73 6.32
N THR A 177 37.17 6.39 7.18
CA THR A 177 38.30 5.74 7.87
C THR A 177 37.82 4.58 8.74
N THR A 178 38.65 3.55 8.90
CA THR A 178 38.38 2.40 9.79
C THR A 178 38.01 2.83 11.21
N GLU A 179 38.67 3.86 11.74
CA GLU A 179 38.37 4.39 13.09
C GLU A 179 36.94 4.94 13.18
N LEU A 180 36.52 5.75 12.20
CA LEU A 180 35.15 6.28 12.12
C LEU A 180 34.13 5.15 11.96
N LYS A 181 34.39 4.16 11.08
CA LYS A 181 33.50 3.00 10.91
C LYS A 181 33.32 2.23 12.21
N ASN A 182 34.42 1.93 12.91
CA ASN A 182 34.37 1.22 14.20
C ASN A 182 33.63 2.03 15.27
N THR A 183 33.81 3.35 15.28
CA THR A 183 33.10 4.25 16.21
C THR A 183 31.60 4.22 15.97
N LEU A 184 31.15 4.46 14.73
CA LEU A 184 29.74 4.48 14.39
C LEU A 184 29.08 3.11 14.55
N GLN A 185 29.79 2.02 14.23
CA GLN A 185 29.29 0.66 14.43
C GLN A 185 29.08 0.32 15.92
N LYS A 186 30.00 0.75 16.78
CA LYS A 186 29.87 0.60 18.23
C LYS A 186 28.70 1.43 18.78
N GLU A 187 28.57 2.69 18.35
CA GLU A 187 27.46 3.54 18.75
C GLU A 187 26.11 2.96 18.29
N TYR A 188 26.04 2.45 17.07
CA TYR A 188 24.87 1.76 16.54
C TYR A 188 24.51 0.54 17.40
N ALA A 189 25.45 -0.36 17.68
CA ALA A 189 25.18 -1.56 18.48
C ALA A 189 24.68 -1.22 19.89
N GLN A 190 25.24 -0.17 20.50
CA GLN A 190 24.80 0.31 21.81
C GLN A 190 23.40 0.91 21.77
N ALA A 191 23.09 1.71 20.74
CA ALA A 191 21.75 2.28 20.59
C ALA A 191 20.70 1.21 20.30
N TYR A 192 21.03 0.24 19.45
CA TYR A 192 20.17 -0.91 19.13
C TYR A 192 19.86 -1.72 20.39
N ALA A 193 20.89 -2.16 21.14
CA ALA A 193 20.67 -2.89 22.39
C ALA A 193 19.90 -2.09 23.43
N LYS A 194 20.13 -0.77 23.51
CA LYS A 194 19.35 0.10 24.40
C LYS A 194 17.89 0.21 23.97
N ALA A 195 17.63 0.40 22.67
CA ALA A 195 16.27 0.54 22.13
C ALA A 195 15.46 -0.74 22.30
N PHE A 196 16.11 -1.90 22.17
CA PHE A 196 15.46 -3.21 22.21
C PHE A 196 15.74 -4.01 23.49
N HIS A 197 16.21 -3.34 24.54
CA HIS A 197 16.45 -3.93 25.87
C HIS A 197 17.27 -5.23 25.84
N LEU A 198 18.27 -5.31 24.98
CA LEU A 198 19.15 -6.47 24.89
C LEU A 198 20.18 -6.42 26.03
N ASP A 199 20.43 -7.58 26.65
CA ASP A 199 21.41 -7.71 27.74
C ASP A 199 22.84 -7.36 27.31
N SER A 200 23.13 -7.46 26.01
CA SER A 200 24.40 -7.08 25.44
C SER A 200 24.23 -6.50 24.02
N PRO A 201 25.09 -5.54 23.61
CA PRO A 201 25.17 -5.09 22.24
C PRO A 201 25.43 -6.28 21.30
N PRO A 202 24.65 -6.44 20.22
CA PRO A 202 24.92 -7.46 19.23
C PRO A 202 26.35 -7.30 18.69
N ASP A 203 27.08 -8.41 18.63
CA ASP A 203 28.46 -8.42 18.14
C ASP A 203 28.47 -8.35 16.61
N TYR A 204 28.64 -7.15 16.10
CA TYR A 204 28.77 -6.90 14.67
C TYR A 204 30.21 -6.97 14.16
N SER A 205 31.18 -7.29 15.01
CA SER A 205 32.59 -7.42 14.60
C SER A 205 32.81 -8.56 13.61
N ALA A 206 31.91 -9.55 13.61
CA ALA A 206 31.93 -10.71 12.75
C ALA A 206 31.10 -10.57 11.46
N LEU A 207 30.66 -9.35 11.09
CA LEU A 207 30.14 -9.11 9.74
C LEU A 207 31.27 -9.33 8.73
N THR A 208 31.47 -10.58 8.36
CA THR A 208 32.09 -10.95 7.11
C THR A 208 31.27 -10.30 6.01
N THR A 209 31.95 -9.80 4.97
CA THR A 209 31.33 -9.42 3.70
C THR A 209 30.21 -10.42 3.43
N PRO A 210 28.92 -9.98 3.30
CA PRO A 210 27.80 -10.90 3.26
C PRO A 210 28.16 -12.03 2.31
N ALA A 211 28.18 -13.27 2.83
CA ALA A 211 28.52 -14.43 2.03
C ALA A 211 27.66 -14.34 0.77
N PRO A 212 28.24 -14.40 -0.44
CA PRO A 212 27.47 -14.25 -1.67
C PRO A 212 26.27 -15.19 -1.55
N SER A 213 25.07 -14.62 -1.55
CA SER A 213 23.83 -15.31 -1.18
C SER A 213 23.82 -16.66 -1.89
N SER A 214 23.95 -17.75 -1.12
CA SER A 214 24.05 -19.10 -1.64
C SER A 214 22.70 -19.64 -2.12
N ALA A 215 21.78 -18.75 -2.51
CA ALA A 215 20.55 -19.11 -3.18
C ALA A 215 20.90 -19.75 -4.53
N THR A 216 20.83 -21.07 -4.57
CA THR A 216 20.81 -21.94 -5.77
C THR A 216 19.56 -21.71 -6.63
N THR A 217 19.28 -20.46 -6.93
CA THR A 217 18.35 -20.05 -7.97
C THR A 217 19.15 -19.99 -9.26
N GLU A 218 18.59 -20.54 -10.34
CA GLU A 218 19.15 -20.40 -11.70
C GLU A 218 19.67 -18.97 -11.89
N PRO A 219 20.83 -18.77 -12.55
CA PRO A 219 21.40 -17.45 -12.74
C PRO A 219 20.34 -16.58 -13.41
N THR A 220 19.68 -15.75 -12.61
CA THR A 220 18.72 -14.78 -13.12
C THR A 220 19.55 -13.91 -14.05
N PRO A 221 19.15 -13.73 -15.33
CA PRO A 221 19.89 -12.88 -16.23
C PRO A 221 20.13 -11.55 -15.51
N PRO A 222 21.37 -11.00 -15.56
CA PRO A 222 21.66 -9.76 -14.87
C PRO A 222 20.63 -8.72 -15.32
N PRO A 223 20.04 -7.96 -14.39
CA PRO A 223 19.08 -6.93 -14.75
C PRO A 223 19.71 -6.03 -15.82
N PRO A 224 18.94 -5.58 -16.81
CA PRO A 224 19.47 -4.73 -17.87
C PRO A 224 20.14 -3.51 -17.23
N GLU A 225 21.39 -3.24 -17.62
CA GLU A 225 22.16 -2.12 -17.09
C GLU A 225 21.44 -0.81 -17.43
N ILE A 226 20.98 -0.09 -16.41
CA ILE A 226 20.33 1.20 -16.59
C ILE A 226 21.40 2.26 -16.80
N ASP A 227 21.49 2.78 -18.03
CA ASP A 227 22.28 3.99 -18.35
C ASP A 227 21.57 5.22 -17.78
N TYR A 228 21.76 5.44 -16.47
CA TYR A 228 21.16 6.55 -15.73
C TYR A 228 21.56 7.95 -16.28
N PRO A 229 22.81 8.20 -16.71
CA PRO A 229 23.16 9.44 -17.40
C PRO A 229 22.25 9.72 -18.60
N PHE A 230 21.89 8.70 -19.38
CA PHE A 230 20.94 8.84 -20.48
C PHE A 230 19.49 9.06 -20.01
N VAL A 231 19.05 8.39 -18.93
CA VAL A 231 17.74 8.67 -18.31
C VAL A 231 17.66 10.16 -17.89
N ARG A 232 18.72 10.67 -17.26
CA ARG A 232 18.81 12.08 -16.86
C ARG A 232 18.76 13.01 -18.07
N GLN A 233 19.48 12.69 -19.14
CA GLN A 233 19.42 13.45 -20.39
C GLN A 233 17.97 13.54 -20.92
N VAL A 234 17.23 12.42 -20.90
CA VAL A 234 15.80 12.41 -21.29
C VAL A 234 14.94 13.26 -20.36
N LEU A 235 15.17 13.19 -19.05
CA LEU A 235 14.42 13.96 -18.05
C LEU A 235 14.71 15.47 -18.10
N GLU A 236 15.87 15.89 -18.60
CA GLU A 236 16.28 17.30 -18.68
C GLU A 236 16.05 17.93 -20.07
N ALA A 237 15.91 17.13 -21.14
CA ALA A 237 15.79 17.60 -22.51
C ALA A 237 14.55 18.48 -22.79
N PRO A 238 14.54 19.36 -23.80
CA PRO A 238 13.31 20.01 -24.24
C PRO A 238 12.37 19.01 -24.93
N ALA A 239 11.05 19.24 -24.84
CA ALA A 239 10.06 18.27 -25.34
C ALA A 239 10.14 18.00 -26.85
N THR A 240 10.62 18.97 -27.63
CA THR A 240 10.87 18.80 -29.07
C THR A 240 11.95 17.76 -29.40
N SER A 241 12.73 17.31 -28.41
CA SER A 241 13.77 16.29 -28.58
C SER A 241 13.31 14.88 -28.24
N PHE A 242 12.10 14.70 -27.70
CA PHE A 242 11.65 13.39 -27.22
C PHE A 242 11.63 12.29 -28.29
N PRO A 243 11.10 12.48 -29.51
CA PRO A 243 11.10 11.41 -30.51
C PRO A 243 12.50 10.81 -30.73
N ALA A 244 13.50 11.67 -30.99
CA ALA A 244 14.87 11.24 -31.25
C ALA A 244 15.55 10.63 -30.01
N LEU A 245 15.28 11.16 -28.82
CA LEU A 245 15.83 10.63 -27.57
C LEU A 245 15.24 9.27 -27.21
N LEU A 246 13.94 9.06 -27.46
CA LEU A 246 13.26 7.80 -27.22
C LEU A 246 13.71 6.73 -28.23
N ASP A 247 13.90 7.07 -29.50
CA ASP A 247 14.51 6.17 -30.48
C ASP A 247 15.93 5.76 -30.06
N GLY A 248 16.70 6.71 -29.53
CA GLY A 248 18.00 6.47 -28.92
C GLY A 248 17.92 5.54 -27.70
N ALA A 249 16.92 5.72 -26.83
CA ALA A 249 16.67 4.87 -25.67
C ALA A 249 16.37 3.43 -26.07
N VAL A 250 15.48 3.23 -27.05
CA VAL A 250 15.12 1.91 -27.60
C VAL A 250 16.35 1.23 -28.21
N THR A 251 17.14 1.96 -28.99
CA THR A 251 18.39 1.45 -29.60
C THR A 251 19.38 0.99 -28.53
N ARG A 252 19.48 1.73 -27.41
CA ARG A 252 20.32 1.40 -26.25
C ARG A 252 19.72 0.31 -25.36
N ARG A 253 18.49 -0.13 -25.63
CA ARG A 253 17.71 -1.01 -24.75
C ARG A 253 17.56 -0.45 -23.32
N ASN A 254 17.52 0.88 -23.20
CA ASN A 254 17.34 1.57 -21.92
C ASN A 254 15.84 1.82 -21.69
N GLU A 255 15.14 0.79 -21.22
CA GLU A 255 13.69 0.83 -20.99
C GLU A 255 13.29 1.92 -19.99
N ALA A 256 14.11 2.15 -18.97
CA ALA A 256 13.87 3.18 -17.99
C ALA A 256 13.84 4.59 -18.63
N ALA A 257 14.76 4.87 -19.55
CA ALA A 257 14.77 6.12 -20.31
C ALA A 257 13.55 6.24 -21.24
N VAL A 258 13.09 5.15 -21.86
CA VAL A 258 11.86 5.14 -22.66
C VAL A 258 10.66 5.52 -21.79
N ILE A 259 10.47 4.83 -20.66
CA ILE A 259 9.32 5.03 -19.77
C ILE A 259 9.32 6.46 -19.19
N CYS A 260 10.45 6.91 -18.66
CA CYS A 260 10.58 8.27 -18.13
C CYS A 260 10.34 9.33 -19.21
N GLY A 261 10.84 9.11 -20.42
CA GLY A 261 10.67 10.04 -21.54
C GLY A 261 9.24 10.11 -22.05
N LEU A 262 8.56 8.97 -22.22
CA LEU A 262 7.14 8.92 -22.62
C LEU A 262 6.25 9.64 -21.61
N ARG A 263 6.42 9.33 -20.32
CA ARG A 263 5.70 10.00 -19.23
C ARG A 263 5.86 11.52 -19.31
N ARG A 264 7.10 11.97 -19.44
CA ARG A 264 7.41 13.40 -19.52
C ARG A 264 6.89 14.05 -20.80
N TRP A 265 6.91 13.35 -21.93
CA TRP A 265 6.38 13.85 -23.18
C TRP A 265 4.88 14.11 -23.08
N VAL A 266 4.12 13.16 -22.55
CA VAL A 266 2.68 13.33 -22.33
C VAL A 266 2.40 14.51 -21.37
N MET A 267 3.19 14.66 -20.31
CA MET A 267 3.03 15.75 -19.33
C MET A 267 3.34 17.14 -19.90
N VAL A 268 4.42 17.27 -20.67
CA VAL A 268 4.87 18.57 -21.18
C VAL A 268 4.10 18.96 -22.46
N GLN A 269 3.61 17.98 -23.24
CA GLN A 269 2.90 18.20 -24.50
C GLN A 269 1.67 17.28 -24.63
N PRO A 270 0.62 17.44 -23.82
CA PRO A 270 -0.57 16.59 -23.89
C PRO A 270 -1.29 16.67 -25.27
N GLY A 271 -1.13 17.78 -26.00
CA GLY A 271 -1.65 17.94 -27.36
C GLY A 271 -0.96 17.06 -28.41
N ALA A 272 0.22 16.50 -28.11
CA ALA A 272 0.95 15.60 -29.01
C ALA A 272 0.53 14.13 -28.86
N ILE A 273 -0.49 13.81 -28.06
CA ILE A 273 -0.80 12.42 -27.69
C ILE A 273 -1.00 11.47 -28.87
N SER A 274 -1.60 11.93 -29.97
CA SER A 274 -1.78 11.09 -31.16
C SER A 274 -0.45 10.72 -31.83
N GLU A 275 0.57 11.57 -31.74
CA GLU A 275 1.93 11.28 -32.18
C GLU A 275 2.61 10.30 -31.21
N ILE A 276 2.46 10.53 -29.90
CA ILE A 276 3.06 9.68 -28.86
C ILE A 276 2.50 8.25 -28.92
N ILE A 277 1.18 8.09 -29.09
CA ILE A 277 0.54 6.78 -29.27
C ILE A 277 1.07 6.09 -30.52
N LYS A 278 1.14 6.79 -31.66
CA LYS A 278 1.71 6.22 -32.89
C LYS A 278 3.15 5.79 -32.71
N TRP A 279 3.96 6.57 -31.99
CA TRP A 279 5.33 6.21 -31.68
C TRP A 279 5.38 4.93 -30.85
N ALA A 280 4.55 4.83 -29.80
CA ALA A 280 4.51 3.67 -28.91
C ALA A 280 4.00 2.40 -29.61
N GLU A 281 2.96 2.52 -30.44
CA GLU A 281 2.43 1.41 -31.26
C GLU A 281 3.44 0.90 -32.30
N ALA A 282 4.36 1.75 -32.76
CA ALA A 282 5.40 1.38 -33.70
C ALA A 282 6.58 0.63 -33.05
N GLN A 283 6.67 0.64 -31.71
CA GLN A 283 7.75 -0.05 -31.01
C GLN A 283 7.46 -1.56 -30.88
N PRO A 284 8.51 -2.40 -30.88
CA PRO A 284 8.35 -3.85 -30.73
C PRO A 284 7.93 -4.28 -29.31
N GLN A 285 8.05 -3.38 -28.32
CA GLN A 285 7.69 -3.65 -26.93
C GLN A 285 6.20 -3.30 -26.70
N PRO A 286 5.34 -4.28 -26.40
CA PRO A 286 3.89 -4.06 -26.31
C PRO A 286 3.50 -3.15 -25.13
N ASN A 287 4.32 -3.11 -24.10
CA ASN A 287 4.04 -2.40 -22.85
C ASN A 287 4.21 -0.88 -22.94
N HIS A 288 4.74 -0.32 -24.03
CA HIS A 288 5.00 1.13 -24.19
C HIS A 288 3.70 1.92 -24.35
N LEU A 289 2.73 1.40 -25.11
CA LEU A 289 1.43 2.02 -25.27
C LEU A 289 0.73 2.19 -23.92
N ASP A 290 0.78 1.15 -23.08
CA ASP A 290 0.19 1.19 -21.75
C ASP A 290 0.80 2.31 -20.91
N LYS A 291 2.12 2.54 -20.99
CA LYS A 291 2.77 3.64 -20.26
C LYS A 291 2.22 5.00 -20.68
N VAL A 292 2.10 5.21 -22.00
CA VAL A 292 1.60 6.47 -22.57
C VAL A 292 0.18 6.70 -22.09
N VAL A 293 -0.66 5.67 -22.20
CA VAL A 293 -2.07 5.73 -21.87
C VAL A 293 -2.29 5.98 -20.39
N ASN A 294 -1.59 5.27 -19.50
CA ASN A 294 -1.72 5.44 -18.05
C ASN A 294 -1.29 6.85 -17.63
N THR A 295 -0.17 7.32 -18.18
CA THR A 295 0.32 8.67 -17.90
C THR A 295 -0.67 9.72 -18.41
N TRP A 296 -1.22 9.51 -19.62
CA TRP A 296 -2.19 10.42 -20.20
C TRP A 296 -3.49 10.48 -19.41
N ALA A 297 -3.99 9.32 -18.97
CA ALA A 297 -5.15 9.25 -18.10
C ALA A 297 -4.93 10.06 -16.82
N ALA A 298 -3.71 10.06 -16.27
CA ALA A 298 -3.36 10.84 -15.08
C ALA A 298 -3.45 12.36 -15.26
N ILE A 299 -3.07 12.86 -16.43
CA ILE A 299 -2.93 14.31 -16.67
C ILE A 299 -4.19 14.89 -17.30
N ALA A 300 -4.81 14.14 -18.21
CA ALA A 300 -5.95 14.57 -19.02
C ALA A 300 -6.99 13.44 -19.15
N PRO A 301 -7.61 13.02 -18.02
CA PRO A 301 -8.50 11.86 -17.96
C PRO A 301 -9.60 11.86 -19.02
N LYS A 302 -10.25 13.01 -19.21
CA LYS A 302 -11.35 13.15 -20.16
C LYS A 302 -10.89 12.87 -21.60
N GLY A 303 -9.72 13.36 -21.98
CA GLY A 303 -9.14 13.13 -23.30
C GLY A 303 -8.79 11.65 -23.48
N ALA A 304 -8.12 11.08 -22.49
CA ALA A 304 -7.73 9.67 -22.49
C ALA A 304 -8.95 8.75 -22.58
N TYR A 305 -9.99 9.00 -21.78
CA TYR A 305 -11.25 8.26 -21.81
C TYR A 305 -11.96 8.38 -23.18
N THR A 306 -12.00 9.58 -23.76
CA THR A 306 -12.61 9.80 -25.08
C THR A 306 -11.92 8.96 -26.16
N TRP A 307 -10.59 8.89 -26.11
CA TRP A 307 -9.82 8.02 -26.99
C TRP A 307 -10.13 6.54 -26.75
N LEU A 308 -10.11 6.09 -25.49
CA LEU A 308 -10.40 4.71 -25.12
C LEU A 308 -11.75 4.23 -25.66
N VAL A 309 -12.82 5.03 -25.48
CA VAL A 309 -14.16 4.66 -25.96
C VAL A 309 -14.28 4.72 -27.49
N SER A 310 -13.42 5.49 -28.16
CA SER A 310 -13.36 5.56 -29.63
C SER A 310 -12.72 4.33 -30.28
N LEU A 311 -11.95 3.54 -29.50
CA LEU A 311 -11.34 2.32 -30.00
C LEU A 311 -12.42 1.24 -30.24
N PRO A 312 -12.35 0.51 -31.38
CA PRO A 312 -13.19 -0.66 -31.58
C PRO A 312 -12.89 -1.71 -30.49
N GLY A 313 -13.91 -2.48 -30.09
CA GLY A 313 -13.83 -3.37 -28.93
C GLY A 313 -12.59 -4.29 -28.92
N GLU A 314 -12.24 -4.83 -30.09
CA GLU A 314 -11.11 -5.74 -30.32
C GLU A 314 -9.72 -5.08 -30.23
N LYS A 315 -9.64 -3.73 -30.26
CA LYS A 315 -8.37 -2.97 -30.20
C LYS A 315 -8.18 -2.20 -28.90
N ARG A 316 -9.07 -2.39 -27.93
CA ARG A 316 -8.93 -1.72 -26.63
C ARG A 316 -7.81 -2.40 -25.84
N PRO A 317 -6.86 -1.63 -25.28
CA PRO A 317 -5.77 -2.17 -24.48
C PRO A 317 -6.33 -3.02 -23.33
N ASP A 318 -5.62 -4.08 -22.91
CA ASP A 318 -6.05 -4.88 -21.76
C ASP A 318 -5.96 -4.11 -20.44
N HIS A 319 -5.22 -3.00 -20.43
CA HIS A 319 -4.94 -2.18 -19.25
C HIS A 319 -5.95 -1.06 -19.01
N VAL A 320 -7.23 -1.27 -19.35
CA VAL A 320 -8.27 -0.23 -19.16
C VAL A 320 -8.52 0.12 -17.68
N SER A 321 -8.18 -0.78 -16.77
CA SER A 321 -8.19 -0.52 -15.32
C SER A 321 -7.29 0.65 -14.91
N GLU A 322 -6.31 1.03 -15.74
CA GLU A 322 -5.41 2.16 -15.47
C GLU A 322 -6.07 3.54 -15.60
N PHE A 323 -7.24 3.62 -16.25
CA PHE A 323 -8.01 4.85 -16.36
C PHE A 323 -8.82 5.17 -15.08
N LEU A 324 -8.96 4.18 -14.19
CA LEU A 324 -9.84 4.26 -13.04
C LEU A 324 -9.57 5.42 -12.09
N PRO A 325 -8.31 5.69 -11.69
CA PRO A 325 -7.99 6.80 -10.78
C PRO A 325 -8.52 8.14 -11.27
N TYR A 326 -8.74 8.27 -12.58
CA TYR A 326 -8.95 9.53 -13.24
C TYR A 326 -10.33 9.65 -13.92
N ALA A 327 -11.05 8.53 -14.08
CA ALA A 327 -12.42 8.49 -14.56
C ALA A 327 -13.41 9.01 -13.49
N ASN A 328 -14.54 9.60 -13.88
CA ASN A 328 -15.66 9.84 -12.94
C ASN A 328 -16.52 8.57 -12.77
N ILE A 329 -17.49 8.57 -11.85
CA ILE A 329 -18.35 7.41 -11.56
C ILE A 329 -18.97 6.85 -12.84
N GLU A 330 -19.57 7.69 -13.69
CA GLU A 330 -20.22 7.23 -14.92
C GLU A 330 -19.24 6.58 -15.90
N GLN A 331 -18.03 7.14 -16.02
CA GLN A 331 -16.96 6.60 -16.85
C GLN A 331 -16.43 5.27 -16.31
N ARG A 332 -16.26 5.14 -14.99
CA ARG A 332 -15.84 3.90 -14.33
C ARG A 332 -16.87 2.79 -14.55
N GLU A 333 -18.15 3.08 -14.31
CA GLU A 333 -19.22 2.12 -14.60
C GLU A 333 -19.29 1.74 -16.08
N ALA A 334 -19.07 2.69 -17.00
CA ALA A 334 -19.08 2.41 -18.43
C ALA A 334 -17.91 1.52 -18.85
N ILE A 335 -16.70 1.78 -18.34
CA ILE A 335 -15.53 0.91 -18.53
C ILE A 335 -15.84 -0.49 -17.99
N LEU A 336 -16.41 -0.57 -16.79
CA LEU A 336 -16.65 -1.83 -16.13
C LEU A 336 -17.74 -2.65 -16.81
N ARG A 337 -18.86 -2.01 -17.20
CA ARG A 337 -19.90 -2.62 -18.05
C ARG A 337 -19.30 -3.17 -19.33
N TRP A 338 -18.35 -2.46 -19.92
CA TRP A 338 -17.65 -2.96 -21.10
C TRP A 338 -16.75 -4.16 -20.77
N LEU A 339 -15.94 -4.11 -19.71
CA LEU A 339 -15.09 -5.23 -19.28
C LEU A 339 -15.92 -6.50 -19.04
N ILE A 340 -17.07 -6.38 -18.38
CA ILE A 340 -17.95 -7.52 -18.08
C ILE A 340 -18.80 -8.01 -19.27
N THR A 341 -18.84 -7.26 -20.39
CA THR A 341 -19.60 -7.65 -21.60
C THR A 341 -18.72 -8.10 -22.75
N ARG A 342 -17.41 -8.20 -22.55
CA ARG A 342 -16.47 -8.73 -23.55
C ARG A 342 -16.84 -10.16 -23.92
N PRO A 343 -17.12 -10.47 -25.19
CA PRO A 343 -17.51 -11.81 -25.63
C PRO A 343 -16.39 -12.83 -25.46
N GLU A 344 -15.12 -12.38 -25.40
CA GLU A 344 -13.97 -13.22 -25.09
C GLU A 344 -13.87 -13.69 -23.62
N HIS A 345 -14.57 -13.05 -22.67
CA HIS A 345 -14.56 -13.49 -21.28
C HIS A 345 -15.71 -14.48 -21.03
N LYS A 346 -15.37 -15.72 -20.68
CA LYS A 346 -16.39 -16.66 -20.19
C LYS A 346 -16.80 -16.23 -18.78
N PRO A 347 -18.04 -16.53 -18.34
CA PRO A 347 -18.38 -16.46 -16.93
C PRO A 347 -17.37 -17.27 -16.11
N GLY A 348 -16.54 -16.59 -15.30
CA GLY A 348 -15.40 -17.16 -14.57
C GLY A 348 -14.01 -16.66 -15.01
N ASP A 349 -13.87 -16.04 -16.19
CA ASP A 349 -12.63 -15.36 -16.60
C ASP A 349 -12.53 -13.92 -16.05
N TYR A 350 -13.49 -13.50 -15.21
CA TYR A 350 -13.48 -12.20 -14.55
C TYR A 350 -12.43 -12.13 -13.43
N ASP A 351 -11.89 -13.27 -13.02
CA ASP A 351 -11.07 -13.47 -11.83
C ASP A 351 -9.77 -12.64 -11.82
N GLU A 352 -9.30 -12.11 -12.96
CA GLU A 352 -8.10 -11.25 -12.98
C GLU A 352 -8.42 -9.78 -13.25
N ALA A 353 -9.31 -9.49 -14.20
CA ALA A 353 -9.60 -8.12 -14.62
C ALA A 353 -10.49 -7.37 -13.62
N LEU A 354 -11.50 -8.05 -13.05
CA LEU A 354 -12.43 -7.43 -12.11
C LEU A 354 -11.75 -7.14 -10.75
N PRO A 355 -10.96 -8.05 -10.13
CA PRO A 355 -10.22 -7.72 -8.92
C PRO A 355 -9.22 -6.58 -9.14
N SER A 356 -8.42 -6.63 -10.22
CA SER A 356 -7.48 -5.55 -10.57
C SER A 356 -8.18 -4.19 -10.78
N PHE A 357 -9.41 -4.21 -11.28
CA PHE A 357 -10.25 -3.03 -11.44
C PHE A 357 -10.77 -2.52 -10.09
N LEU A 358 -11.36 -3.42 -9.29
CA LEU A 358 -11.93 -3.09 -7.99
C LEU A 358 -10.85 -2.59 -7.02
N GLU A 359 -9.67 -3.21 -6.99
CA GLU A 359 -8.49 -2.80 -6.22
C GLU A 359 -8.24 -1.29 -6.38
N ARG A 360 -8.24 -0.79 -7.62
CA ARG A 360 -7.96 0.62 -7.92
C ARG A 360 -9.14 1.53 -7.64
N TRP A 361 -10.37 1.06 -7.89
CA TRP A 361 -11.57 1.86 -7.64
C TRP A 361 -11.82 2.04 -6.15
N ILE A 362 -11.55 1.02 -5.34
CA ILE A 362 -11.76 1.08 -3.89
C ILE A 362 -10.93 2.17 -3.24
N VAL A 363 -9.72 2.46 -3.75
CA VAL A 363 -8.92 3.62 -3.30
C VAL A 363 -9.69 4.92 -3.43
N LEU A 364 -10.50 5.07 -4.47
CA LEU A 364 -11.10 6.34 -4.85
C LEU A 364 -12.47 6.50 -4.18
N GLU A 365 -13.26 5.43 -4.22
CA GLU A 365 -14.66 5.40 -3.79
C GLU A 365 -15.02 4.02 -3.22
N PRO A 366 -14.52 3.67 -2.02
CA PRO A 366 -14.65 2.32 -1.47
C PRO A 366 -16.08 1.81 -1.49
N LYS A 367 -17.02 2.62 -0.98
CA LYS A 367 -18.42 2.25 -0.88
C LYS A 367 -19.04 1.90 -2.23
N VAL A 368 -18.81 2.73 -3.25
CA VAL A 368 -19.37 2.51 -4.60
C VAL A 368 -18.74 1.27 -5.25
N ALA A 369 -17.43 1.09 -5.10
CA ALA A 369 -16.73 -0.07 -5.61
C ALA A 369 -17.19 -1.37 -4.92
N PHE A 370 -17.42 -1.35 -3.61
CA PHE A 370 -17.95 -2.47 -2.85
C PHE A 370 -19.40 -2.82 -3.20
N GLU A 371 -20.28 -1.81 -3.32
CA GLU A 371 -21.65 -1.99 -3.79
C GLU A 371 -21.66 -2.66 -5.18
N PHE A 372 -20.77 -2.22 -6.07
CA PHE A 372 -20.61 -2.82 -7.38
C PHE A 372 -20.08 -4.26 -7.30
N ALA A 373 -19.02 -4.49 -6.52
CA ALA A 373 -18.40 -5.81 -6.33
C ALA A 373 -19.45 -6.83 -5.85
N LEU A 374 -20.31 -6.41 -4.91
CA LEU A 374 -21.41 -7.23 -4.42
C LEU A 374 -22.48 -7.47 -5.50
N GLN A 375 -22.90 -6.43 -6.22
CA GLN A 375 -23.93 -6.54 -7.24
C GLN A 375 -23.53 -7.49 -8.38
N HIS A 376 -22.25 -7.51 -8.76
CA HIS A 376 -21.78 -8.19 -9.96
C HIS A 376 -20.93 -9.45 -9.69
N GLY A 377 -20.16 -9.47 -8.60
CA GLY A 377 -19.35 -10.62 -8.17
C GLY A 377 -19.94 -11.40 -7.00
N GLY A 378 -21.09 -10.96 -6.46
CA GLY A 378 -21.71 -11.56 -5.29
C GLY A 378 -20.82 -11.46 -4.04
N ARG A 379 -20.94 -12.44 -3.14
CA ARG A 379 -20.13 -12.50 -1.92
C ARG A 379 -18.63 -12.61 -2.22
N SER A 380 -18.25 -13.46 -3.18
CA SER A 380 -16.84 -13.69 -3.54
C SER A 380 -16.15 -12.43 -4.06
N GLY A 381 -16.77 -11.74 -5.02
CA GLY A 381 -16.19 -10.51 -5.58
C GLY A 381 -16.08 -9.38 -4.54
N PHE A 382 -17.05 -9.29 -3.62
CA PHE A 382 -16.95 -8.38 -2.47
C PHE A 382 -15.77 -8.74 -1.56
N SER A 383 -15.61 -10.03 -1.23
CA SER A 383 -14.52 -10.52 -0.38
C SER A 383 -13.14 -10.25 -0.97
N GLU A 384 -12.94 -10.51 -2.26
CA GLU A 384 -11.67 -10.22 -2.96
C GLU A 384 -11.39 -8.72 -2.99
N ALA A 385 -12.40 -7.92 -3.32
CA ALA A 385 -12.31 -6.46 -3.24
C ALA A 385 -11.88 -6.00 -1.83
N ALA A 386 -12.48 -6.57 -0.79
CA ALA A 386 -12.19 -6.18 0.59
C ALA A 386 -10.76 -6.55 0.98
N ARG A 387 -10.35 -7.77 0.63
CA ARG A 387 -8.99 -8.26 0.80
C ARG A 387 -7.98 -7.32 0.15
N ASP A 388 -8.17 -7.04 -1.14
CA ASP A 388 -7.22 -6.26 -1.93
C ASP A 388 -7.18 -4.80 -1.46
N ALA A 389 -8.33 -4.27 -1.03
CA ALA A 389 -8.41 -2.97 -0.37
C ALA A 389 -7.56 -2.93 0.90
N PHE A 390 -7.61 -3.96 1.76
CA PHE A 390 -6.79 -4.00 2.97
C PHE A 390 -5.30 -4.10 2.65
N TYR A 391 -4.88 -5.11 1.86
CA TYR A 391 -3.47 -5.34 1.55
C TYR A 391 -2.78 -4.16 0.85
N ARG A 392 -3.53 -3.41 0.03
CA ARG A 392 -2.91 -2.48 -0.92
C ARG A 392 -3.24 -1.03 -0.65
N VAL A 393 -4.39 -0.76 -0.03
CA VAL A 393 -4.98 0.57 0.05
C VAL A 393 -5.16 1.06 1.48
N ALA A 394 -5.63 0.21 2.40
CA ALA A 394 -5.90 0.60 3.79
C ALA A 394 -4.62 0.97 4.56
N THR A 395 -3.47 0.54 4.05
CA THR A 395 -2.16 1.05 4.49
C THR A 395 -2.13 2.58 4.40
N LEU A 396 -2.76 3.21 3.41
CA LEU A 396 -2.87 4.67 3.30
C LEU A 396 -3.93 5.25 4.26
N ALA A 397 -3.50 6.15 5.15
CA ALA A 397 -4.32 6.65 6.27
C ALA A 397 -5.63 7.30 5.83
N GLU A 398 -5.62 8.04 4.72
CA GLU A 398 -6.80 8.76 4.22
C GLU A 398 -7.89 7.86 3.64
N PHE A 399 -7.55 6.68 3.13
CA PHE A 399 -8.51 5.75 2.51
C PHE A 399 -9.01 4.69 3.49
N ARG A 400 -8.34 4.56 4.63
CA ARG A 400 -8.59 3.59 5.70
C ARG A 400 -10.01 3.64 6.26
N GLN A 401 -10.42 4.78 6.84
CA GLN A 401 -11.72 4.90 7.48
C GLN A 401 -12.88 4.69 6.47
N PRO A 402 -12.83 5.27 5.25
CA PRO A 402 -13.82 4.99 4.22
C PRO A 402 -13.94 3.51 3.81
N ILE A 403 -12.83 2.76 3.78
CA ILE A 403 -12.84 1.32 3.47
C ILE A 403 -13.51 0.54 4.61
N ILE A 404 -13.14 0.80 5.86
CA ILE A 404 -13.73 0.16 7.04
C ILE A 404 -15.24 0.41 7.08
N GLU A 405 -15.66 1.67 7.01
CA GLU A 405 -17.09 2.05 7.02
C GLU A 405 -17.86 1.38 5.89
N ALA A 406 -17.24 1.24 4.72
CA ALA A 406 -17.87 0.58 3.60
C ALA A 406 -18.01 -0.93 3.83
N ILE A 407 -17.04 -1.60 4.44
CA ILE A 407 -17.13 -3.04 4.75
C ILE A 407 -18.14 -3.30 5.87
N GLU A 408 -18.16 -2.47 6.90
CA GLU A 408 -19.13 -2.54 8.00
C GLU A 408 -20.58 -2.38 7.53
N ALA A 409 -20.80 -1.74 6.38
CA ALA A 409 -22.12 -1.67 5.75
C ALA A 409 -22.62 -3.02 5.20
N PHE A 410 -21.75 -4.04 5.11
CA PHE A 410 -22.04 -5.37 4.55
C PHE A 410 -21.62 -6.54 5.48
N PRO A 411 -22.06 -6.57 6.76
CA PRO A 411 -21.51 -7.45 7.78
C PRO A 411 -21.85 -8.94 7.62
N THR A 412 -22.76 -9.30 6.70
CA THR A 412 -23.17 -10.70 6.46
C THR A 412 -22.43 -11.36 5.29
N LEU A 413 -21.50 -10.66 4.67
CA LEU A 413 -20.87 -11.07 3.41
C LEU A 413 -19.38 -11.37 3.53
N VAL A 414 -18.74 -11.05 4.66
CA VAL A 414 -17.36 -11.49 4.91
C VAL A 414 -17.39 -12.94 5.41
N ASP A 415 -16.56 -13.80 4.83
CA ASP A 415 -16.39 -15.19 5.28
C ASP A 415 -15.36 -15.24 6.42
N ASP A 416 -15.40 -16.27 7.26
CA ASP A 416 -14.56 -16.37 8.47
C ASP A 416 -13.06 -16.34 8.11
N GLN A 417 -12.68 -16.92 6.95
CA GLN A 417 -11.32 -16.85 6.41
C GLN A 417 -10.91 -15.44 5.95
N MET A 418 -11.86 -14.62 5.54
CA MET A 418 -11.59 -13.24 5.13
C MET A 418 -11.50 -12.32 6.35
N ASP A 419 -12.31 -12.57 7.37
CA ASP A 419 -12.34 -11.77 8.58
C ASP A 419 -11.00 -11.79 9.32
N TYR A 420 -10.27 -12.93 9.37
CA TYR A 420 -8.95 -12.92 10.01
C TYR A 420 -7.87 -12.19 9.18
N MET A 421 -7.82 -12.37 7.86
CA MET A 421 -6.83 -11.64 7.03
C MET A 421 -7.08 -10.12 7.09
N ASN A 422 -8.35 -9.72 7.04
CA ASN A 422 -8.73 -8.32 7.21
C ASN A 422 -8.32 -7.80 8.60
N MET A 423 -8.47 -8.62 9.64
CA MET A 423 -8.05 -8.29 10.99
C MET A 423 -6.54 -8.17 11.17
N GLU A 424 -5.74 -8.99 10.48
CA GLU A 424 -4.28 -8.88 10.47
C GLU A 424 -3.85 -7.52 9.93
N GLU A 425 -4.30 -7.20 8.72
CA GLU A 425 -3.98 -5.92 8.07
C GLU A 425 -4.56 -4.73 8.85
N TRP A 426 -5.78 -4.88 9.41
CA TRP A 426 -6.37 -3.86 10.26
C TRP A 426 -5.60 -3.70 11.58
N GLY A 427 -4.99 -4.76 12.10
CA GLY A 427 -4.15 -4.75 13.30
C GLY A 427 -2.92 -3.87 13.14
N ASP A 428 -2.23 -3.98 12.00
CA ASP A 428 -1.07 -3.14 11.63
C ASP A 428 -1.42 -1.64 11.54
N ILE A 429 -2.70 -1.38 11.35
CA ILE A 429 -3.27 -0.08 11.03
C ILE A 429 -3.83 0.60 12.28
N ASN A 430 -4.72 -0.08 12.99
CA ASN A 430 -5.45 0.37 14.17
C ASN A 430 -5.84 -0.84 15.02
N PHE A 431 -4.84 -1.45 15.66
CA PHE A 431 -5.01 -2.57 16.59
C PHE A 431 -6.13 -2.38 17.61
N ALA A 432 -6.42 -1.14 18.04
CA ALA A 432 -7.49 -0.89 19.02
C ALA A 432 -8.88 -1.14 18.44
N GLU A 433 -9.11 -0.73 17.21
CA GLU A 433 -10.39 -0.91 16.52
C GLU A 433 -10.54 -2.34 16.00
N ALA A 434 -9.48 -2.89 15.41
CA ALA A 434 -9.41 -4.29 15.04
C ALA A 434 -9.72 -5.20 16.25
N ALA A 435 -9.06 -4.97 17.40
CA ALA A 435 -9.35 -5.72 18.63
C ALA A 435 -10.83 -5.65 19.05
N ARG A 436 -11.48 -4.49 18.94
CA ARG A 436 -12.92 -4.37 19.26
C ARG A 436 -13.78 -5.18 18.31
N HIS A 437 -13.47 -5.11 17.02
CA HIS A 437 -14.17 -5.88 15.99
C HIS A 437 -14.03 -7.38 16.26
N GLY A 438 -12.79 -7.85 16.44
CA GLY A 438 -12.50 -9.25 16.75
C GLY A 438 -13.18 -9.76 18.01
N VAL A 439 -13.17 -8.98 19.10
CA VAL A 439 -13.89 -9.31 20.34
C VAL A 439 -15.40 -9.39 20.10
N HIS A 440 -15.98 -8.45 19.36
CA HIS A 440 -17.40 -8.47 19.03
C HIS A 440 -17.77 -9.72 18.21
N TRP A 441 -16.96 -10.04 17.22
CA TRP A 441 -17.10 -11.22 16.37
C TRP A 441 -17.05 -12.51 17.21
N LEU A 442 -16.02 -12.67 18.06
CA LEU A 442 -15.84 -13.87 18.90
C LEU A 442 -16.99 -14.06 19.91
N ILE A 443 -17.48 -12.96 20.51
CA ILE A 443 -18.66 -13.02 21.40
C ILE A 443 -19.90 -13.47 20.62
N LYS A 444 -20.12 -12.89 19.44
CA LYS A 444 -21.29 -13.21 18.60
C LYS A 444 -21.26 -14.67 18.14
N GLU A 445 -20.11 -15.13 17.67
CA GLU A 445 -19.93 -16.50 17.18
C GLU A 445 -20.18 -17.51 18.31
N ALA A 446 -19.51 -17.33 19.46
CA ALA A 446 -19.67 -18.20 20.60
C ALA A 446 -21.10 -18.18 21.21
N ALA A 447 -21.84 -17.07 21.06
CA ALA A 447 -23.20 -16.94 21.56
C ALA A 447 -24.27 -17.51 20.62
N THR A 448 -24.01 -17.58 19.31
CA THR A 448 -25.02 -17.92 18.30
C THR A 448 -24.80 -19.27 17.63
N ASN A 449 -23.60 -19.84 17.69
CA ASN A 449 -23.26 -21.11 17.07
C ASN A 449 -22.89 -22.16 18.15
N PRO A 450 -23.69 -23.25 18.32
CA PRO A 450 -23.34 -24.32 19.26
C PRO A 450 -22.09 -25.11 18.82
N ASP A 451 -21.75 -25.07 17.53
CA ASP A 451 -20.56 -25.65 16.94
C ASP A 451 -19.53 -24.55 16.60
N ALA A 452 -19.54 -23.44 17.35
CA ALA A 452 -18.63 -22.32 17.16
C ALA A 452 -17.18 -22.81 17.09
N GLN A 453 -16.45 -22.31 16.09
CA GLN A 453 -15.01 -22.61 15.94
C GLN A 453 -14.23 -22.23 17.21
N PHE A 454 -14.64 -21.15 17.87
CA PHE A 454 -14.00 -20.62 19.08
C PHE A 454 -15.01 -20.53 20.24
N PRO A 455 -15.21 -21.61 21.01
CA PRO A 455 -16.08 -21.57 22.19
C PRO A 455 -15.52 -20.60 23.24
N ILE A 456 -16.40 -20.04 24.09
CA ILE A 456 -16.05 -19.07 25.14
C ILE A 456 -14.85 -19.53 25.98
N ASP A 457 -14.83 -20.80 26.38
CA ASP A 457 -13.76 -21.38 27.21
C ASP A 457 -12.39 -21.32 26.52
N HIS A 458 -12.34 -21.58 25.21
CA HIS A 458 -11.11 -21.47 24.42
C HIS A 458 -10.64 -20.01 24.34
N VAL A 459 -11.51 -19.06 23.96
CA VAL A 459 -11.15 -17.64 23.87
C VAL A 459 -10.64 -17.09 25.21
N VAL A 460 -11.28 -17.46 26.31
CA VAL A 460 -10.84 -17.08 27.67
C VAL A 460 -9.46 -17.68 27.97
N LYS A 461 -9.18 -18.93 27.60
CA LYS A 461 -7.86 -19.55 27.81
C LYS A 461 -6.77 -18.87 26.98
N VAL A 462 -7.05 -18.57 25.70
CA VAL A 462 -6.13 -17.81 24.83
C VAL A 462 -5.78 -16.47 25.46
N TRP A 463 -6.79 -15.68 25.82
CA TRP A 463 -6.56 -14.33 26.36
C TRP A 463 -5.95 -14.32 27.77
N THR A 464 -6.06 -15.44 28.51
CA THR A 464 -5.39 -15.63 29.80
C THR A 464 -4.05 -16.35 29.69
N GLY A 465 -3.53 -16.54 28.47
CA GLY A 465 -2.23 -17.14 28.22
C GLY A 465 -2.14 -18.64 28.55
N LYS A 466 -3.28 -19.33 28.73
CA LYS A 466 -3.36 -20.75 29.10
C LYS A 466 -3.42 -21.69 27.91
N GLU A 467 -3.69 -21.15 26.73
CA GLU A 467 -3.77 -21.86 25.46
C GLU A 467 -3.23 -20.95 24.36
N ASN A 468 -2.62 -21.53 23.33
CA ASN A 468 -2.19 -20.76 22.17
C ASN A 468 -3.41 -20.50 21.28
N PRO A 469 -3.50 -19.33 20.63
CA PRO A 469 -4.48 -19.14 19.58
C PRO A 469 -4.16 -20.05 18.40
N VAL A 470 -5.14 -20.24 17.52
CA VAL A 470 -4.94 -20.96 16.27
C VAL A 470 -4.29 -20.01 15.26
N ASP A 471 -3.09 -20.36 14.80
CA ASP A 471 -2.32 -19.53 13.85
C ASP A 471 -3.11 -19.27 12.55
N GLY A 472 -3.19 -18.01 12.15
CA GLY A 472 -3.93 -17.57 10.98
C GLY A 472 -5.44 -17.61 11.16
N SER A 473 -5.96 -17.42 12.37
CA SER A 473 -7.40 -17.26 12.59
C SER A 473 -7.80 -16.04 13.42
N MET A 474 -9.11 -15.84 13.56
CA MET A 474 -9.69 -14.65 14.18
C MET A 474 -9.25 -14.45 15.64
N ASP A 475 -9.17 -15.52 16.42
CA ASP A 475 -8.69 -15.50 17.81
C ASP A 475 -7.23 -15.05 17.91
N ASP A 476 -6.35 -15.55 17.04
CA ASP A 476 -4.95 -15.12 16.87
C ASP A 476 -4.89 -13.61 16.59
N ARG A 477 -5.47 -13.17 15.47
CA ARG A 477 -5.37 -11.76 15.06
C ARG A 477 -6.00 -10.82 16.09
N THR A 478 -7.10 -11.23 16.72
CA THR A 478 -7.72 -10.48 17.82
C THR A 478 -6.80 -10.40 19.03
N TYR A 479 -6.20 -11.52 19.43
CA TYR A 479 -5.29 -11.58 20.58
C TYR A 479 -4.05 -10.71 20.36
N GLY A 480 -3.42 -10.79 19.18
CA GLY A 480 -2.31 -9.91 18.79
C GLY A 480 -2.69 -8.43 18.91
N CYS A 481 -3.83 -8.03 18.31
CA CYS A 481 -4.35 -6.66 18.39
C CYS A 481 -4.63 -6.20 19.83
N LEU A 482 -5.19 -7.07 20.68
CA LEU A 482 -5.48 -6.78 22.08
C LEU A 482 -4.20 -6.52 22.88
N ARG A 483 -3.16 -7.33 22.68
CA ARG A 483 -1.87 -7.14 23.35
C ARG A 483 -1.20 -5.84 22.90
N LEU A 484 -1.18 -5.57 21.59
CA LEU A 484 -0.70 -4.30 21.05
C LEU A 484 -1.44 -3.12 21.68
N TRP A 485 -2.77 -3.19 21.77
CA TRP A 485 -3.56 -2.13 22.38
C TRP A 485 -3.22 -1.92 23.85
N ALA A 486 -3.13 -2.99 24.64
CA ALA A 486 -2.77 -2.91 26.05
C ALA A 486 -1.40 -2.25 26.27
N VAL A 487 -0.43 -2.50 25.39
CA VAL A 487 0.92 -1.93 25.49
C VAL A 487 0.94 -0.46 25.04
N VAL A 488 0.28 -0.12 23.94
CA VAL A 488 0.35 1.21 23.32
C VAL A 488 -0.62 2.21 23.97
N ASP A 489 -1.82 1.77 24.31
CA ASP A 489 -2.86 2.57 24.95
C ASP A 489 -3.62 1.84 26.07
N PRO A 490 -2.94 1.53 27.19
CA PRO A 490 -3.54 0.80 28.32
C PRO A 490 -4.76 1.51 28.90
N GLU A 491 -4.71 2.84 29.07
CA GLU A 491 -5.84 3.59 29.64
C GLU A 491 -7.07 3.58 28.71
N GLY A 492 -6.86 3.72 27.39
CA GLY A 492 -7.94 3.60 26.41
C GLY A 492 -8.56 2.20 26.39
N MET A 493 -7.73 1.15 26.43
CA MET A 493 -8.21 -0.23 26.51
C MET A 493 -8.97 -0.48 27.82
N LYS A 494 -8.42 -0.06 28.97
CA LYS A 494 -9.05 -0.19 30.28
C LYS A 494 -10.41 0.52 30.36
N ALA A 495 -10.54 1.68 29.71
CA ALA A 495 -11.83 2.37 29.61
C ALA A 495 -12.83 1.57 28.77
N TRP A 496 -12.38 1.02 27.63
CA TRP A 496 -13.21 0.20 26.75
C TRP A 496 -13.64 -1.14 27.39
N ILE A 497 -12.77 -1.83 28.12
CA ILE A 497 -13.07 -3.12 28.79
C ILE A 497 -14.32 -3.02 29.67
N LYS A 498 -14.55 -1.87 30.31
CA LYS A 498 -15.75 -1.61 31.14
C LYS A 498 -17.07 -1.65 30.35
N THR A 499 -17.00 -1.46 29.04
CA THR A 499 -18.16 -1.48 28.12
C THR A 499 -18.50 -2.89 27.63
N VAL A 500 -17.58 -3.85 27.76
CA VAL A 500 -17.78 -5.25 27.34
C VAL A 500 -18.82 -5.90 28.25
N THR A 501 -19.94 -6.34 27.70
CA THR A 501 -21.10 -6.83 28.47
C THR A 501 -20.97 -8.28 28.94
N HIS A 502 -20.13 -9.08 28.30
CA HIS A 502 -19.91 -10.49 28.64
C HIS A 502 -18.90 -10.65 29.80
N PRO A 503 -19.30 -11.14 30.99
CA PRO A 503 -18.45 -11.13 32.20
C PRO A 503 -17.13 -11.91 32.07
N GLU A 504 -17.17 -13.08 31.43
CA GLU A 504 -16.04 -13.98 31.21
C GLU A 504 -14.99 -13.32 30.30
N PHE A 505 -15.43 -12.74 29.18
CA PHE A 505 -14.58 -11.98 28.26
C PHE A 505 -13.99 -10.76 28.97
N ARG A 506 -14.81 -10.01 29.74
CA ARG A 506 -14.32 -8.86 30.51
C ARG A 506 -13.20 -9.25 31.47
N THR A 507 -13.38 -10.34 32.22
CA THR A 507 -12.39 -10.86 33.17
C THR A 507 -11.09 -11.27 32.46
N ALA A 508 -11.22 -11.97 31.32
CA ALA A 508 -10.07 -12.37 30.51
C ALA A 508 -9.31 -11.15 29.94
N LEU A 509 -10.04 -10.13 29.47
CA LEU A 509 -9.46 -8.88 28.97
C LEU A 509 -8.77 -8.06 30.07
N GLU A 510 -9.32 -8.04 31.29
CA GLU A 510 -8.68 -7.43 32.46
C GLU A 510 -7.36 -8.12 32.80
N TRP A 511 -7.33 -9.46 32.70
CA TRP A 511 -6.09 -10.23 32.86
C TRP A 511 -5.10 -9.90 31.76
N LEU A 512 -5.51 -9.95 30.48
CA LEU A 512 -4.65 -9.65 29.33
C LEU A 512 -4.06 -8.25 29.45
N HIS A 513 -4.88 -7.24 29.75
CA HIS A 513 -4.41 -5.87 29.96
C HIS A 513 -3.35 -5.77 31.06
N ALA A 514 -3.47 -6.55 32.15
CA ALA A 514 -2.49 -6.57 33.23
C ALA A 514 -1.19 -7.36 32.88
N HIS A 515 -1.23 -8.24 31.88
CA HIS A 515 -0.13 -9.15 31.52
C HIS A 515 0.32 -9.02 30.06
N ALA A 516 -0.02 -7.91 29.38
CA ALA A 516 0.18 -7.77 27.94
C ALA A 516 1.65 -7.85 27.48
N GLU A 517 2.57 -7.49 28.38
CA GLU A 517 4.03 -7.54 28.16
C GLU A 517 4.62 -8.96 28.38
N GLY A 518 3.87 -9.88 28.99
CA GLY A 518 4.27 -11.27 29.19
C GLY A 518 3.98 -12.14 27.96
N GLY A 519 4.82 -13.14 27.69
CA GLY A 519 4.48 -14.24 26.78
C GLY A 519 3.44 -15.18 27.43
N PHE A 520 2.99 -16.24 26.72
CA PHE A 520 2.16 -17.27 27.35
C PHE A 520 2.83 -17.71 28.66
N GLU A 521 2.06 -17.74 29.75
CA GLU A 521 2.47 -18.46 30.94
C GLU A 521 2.44 -19.95 30.56
N ALA A 522 3.49 -20.40 29.85
CA ALA A 522 3.70 -21.81 29.57
C ALA A 522 3.63 -22.48 30.94
N GLY A 523 2.55 -23.26 31.14
CA GLY A 523 2.25 -23.87 32.42
C GLY A 523 3.49 -24.55 32.96
N SER A 524 4.11 -23.92 33.96
CA SER A 524 5.14 -24.49 34.80
C SER A 524 4.56 -25.62 35.64
#